data_AF-A0A0S8HGP1-F1
#
_entry.id   AF-A0A0S8HGP1-F1
#
_cell.length_a   1.000
_cell.length_b   1.000
_cell.length_c   1.000
_cell.angle_alpha   90.00
_cell.angle_beta   90.00
_cell.angle_gamma   90.00
#
_symmetry.space_group_name_H-M   'P 1'
#
loop_
_entity.id
_entity.type
_entity.pdbx_description
1 polymer ?
#
loop_
_entity_poly.entity_id
_entity_poly.type
_entity_poly.pdbx_seq_one_letter_code
_entity_poly.pdbx_strand_id
1 'polypeptide(L)'
;MGRLAWVTLAAALAAAGCETSMFSQGVWTPKSPARGGIAAATASDSQEDSYSILLWVLNDPARHVEDAERCEKALSEKLGWKGLFVVHKAGHSELFWGRYASPADADKNLKTAKAHRTQDGVPVFAKAMVVPLPGKDIGPKEWRLEGVDARYSLLVAVFKDAPERKYTGRRQRAVDYCRRLREHGYEGYYYHGKVVSHVTIGAFGREAVRERKSREGTQLEILDPRIEQLRKDFPELQVNGNTVTDVFRDPRTDKVVKKVTRQSQLIRVPRSQSADVG
;
A
#
# COMPACT_ATOMS: atom_id res chain seq x y z
N MET A 1 3.03 -62.42 16.03
CA MET A 1 1.65 -62.39 16.55
C MET A 1 1.27 -60.90 16.61
N GLY A 2 0.68 -60.30 15.57
CA GLY A 2 -0.75 -60.32 15.22
C GLY A 2 -1.51 -59.30 16.09
N ARG A 3 -2.23 -58.26 15.63
CA ARG A 3 -2.85 -57.96 14.33
C ARG A 3 -3.05 -56.43 14.16
N LEU A 4 -3.02 -55.99 12.89
CA LEU A 4 -3.62 -54.74 12.40
C LEU A 4 -5.14 -54.74 12.62
N ALA A 5 -5.72 -53.56 12.87
CA ALA A 5 -7.14 -53.29 12.64
C ALA A 5 -7.27 -52.22 11.56
N TRP A 6 -7.66 -52.66 10.35
CA TRP A 6 -8.28 -51.86 9.32
C TRP A 6 -9.79 -51.88 9.54
N VAL A 7 -10.46 -50.75 9.33
CA VAL A 7 -11.89 -50.73 9.03
C VAL A 7 -12.08 -49.97 7.73
N THR A 8 -12.57 -50.70 6.74
CA THR A 8 -13.12 -50.25 5.46
C THR A 8 -14.60 -50.65 5.42
N LEU A 9 -15.47 -49.77 4.91
CA LEU A 9 -16.58 -50.07 3.98
C LEU A 9 -17.38 -48.76 3.72
N ALA A 10 -17.38 -48.25 2.48
CA ALA A 10 -18.41 -48.41 1.42
C ALA A 10 -19.55 -47.38 1.52
N ALA A 11 -19.69 -46.43 0.60
CA ALA A 11 -20.09 -46.50 -0.83
C ALA A 11 -21.61 -46.51 -1.03
N ALA A 12 -22.13 -45.48 -1.72
CA ALA A 12 -23.27 -45.56 -2.64
C ALA A 12 -23.35 -44.30 -3.52
N LEU A 13 -23.73 -44.53 -4.77
CA LEU A 13 -23.72 -43.68 -5.96
C LEU A 13 -25.06 -42.95 -6.22
N ALA A 14 -24.93 -41.82 -6.94
CA ALA A 14 -25.76 -41.30 -8.04
C ALA A 14 -27.25 -40.90 -7.84
N ALA A 15 -27.55 -39.64 -8.16
CA ALA A 15 -28.39 -39.21 -9.29
C ALA A 15 -28.36 -37.65 -9.35
N ALA A 16 -27.82 -37.06 -10.42
CA ALA A 16 -28.58 -36.41 -11.49
C ALA A 16 -29.52 -35.27 -11.01
N GLY A 17 -29.03 -34.04 -11.12
CA GLY A 17 -29.80 -32.81 -11.00
C GLY A 17 -29.05 -31.67 -11.68
N CYS A 18 -29.20 -31.56 -13.00
CA CYS A 18 -28.81 -30.36 -13.75
C CYS A 18 -29.73 -29.22 -13.32
N GLU A 19 -29.29 -28.37 -12.38
CA GLU A 19 -29.84 -27.03 -12.20
C GLU A 19 -28.88 -26.00 -12.77
N THR A 20 -29.15 -25.71 -14.02
CA THR A 20 -28.73 -24.53 -14.76
C THR A 20 -29.12 -23.27 -13.99
N SER A 21 -28.14 -22.37 -13.82
CA SER A 21 -28.32 -20.92 -13.92
C SER A 21 -29.33 -20.25 -12.97
N MET A 22 -28.84 -19.78 -11.81
CA MET A 22 -29.25 -18.50 -11.22
C MET A 22 -28.07 -17.82 -10.53
N PHE A 23 -26.97 -17.58 -11.25
CA PHE A 23 -26.13 -16.43 -10.92
C PHE A 23 -26.88 -15.20 -11.41
N SER A 24 -27.65 -14.60 -10.50
CA SER A 24 -28.16 -13.25 -10.65
C SER A 24 -26.98 -12.32 -10.94
N GLN A 25 -26.79 -11.98 -12.22
CA GLN A 25 -26.07 -10.79 -12.63
C GLN A 25 -26.85 -9.59 -12.09
N GLY A 26 -26.60 -9.26 -10.82
CA GLY A 26 -27.02 -8.00 -10.25
C GLY A 26 -26.34 -6.91 -11.07
N VAL A 27 -27.15 -6.13 -11.78
CA VAL A 27 -26.70 -4.89 -12.42
C VAL A 27 -26.01 -4.06 -11.36
N TRP A 28 -24.69 -3.95 -11.46
CA TRP A 28 -23.90 -3.06 -10.62
C TRP A 28 -24.33 -1.64 -10.99
N THR A 29 -25.20 -1.03 -10.16
CA THR A 29 -25.55 0.38 -10.29
C THR A 29 -24.67 1.19 -9.36
N PRO A 30 -23.98 2.24 -9.85
CA PRO A 30 -23.12 3.10 -9.04
C PRO A 30 -23.98 4.03 -8.16
N LYS A 31 -24.55 3.48 -7.09
CA LYS A 31 -25.05 4.26 -5.94
C LYS A 31 -24.71 3.48 -4.68
N SER A 32 -23.52 3.80 -4.17
CA SER A 32 -22.81 3.13 -3.08
C SER A 32 -22.43 1.68 -3.40
N PRO A 33 -21.15 1.29 -3.30
CA PRO A 33 -20.86 -0.10 -3.06
C PRO A 33 -21.55 -0.43 -1.73
N ALA A 34 -22.65 -1.19 -1.79
CA ALA A 34 -23.14 -1.91 -0.64
C ALA A 34 -21.95 -2.63 -0.01
N ARG A 35 -21.99 -2.78 1.32
CA ARG A 35 -21.03 -3.50 2.17
C ARG A 35 -20.85 -4.97 1.75
N GLY A 36 -20.47 -5.23 0.51
CA GLY A 36 -20.01 -6.51 0.02
C GLY A 36 -18.71 -6.75 0.76
N GLY A 37 -18.81 -7.53 1.84
CA GLY A 37 -17.66 -7.98 2.60
C GLY A 37 -16.64 -8.50 1.60
N ILE A 38 -15.45 -7.91 1.62
CA ILE A 38 -14.31 -8.45 0.89
C ILE A 38 -14.13 -9.85 1.49
N ALA A 39 -14.65 -10.87 0.80
CA ALA A 39 -14.43 -12.26 1.17
C ALA A 39 -12.92 -12.41 1.32
N ALA A 40 -12.49 -12.91 2.48
CA ALA A 40 -11.09 -13.05 2.80
C ALA A 40 -10.45 -13.98 1.77
N ALA A 41 -9.79 -13.40 0.77
CA ALA A 41 -8.99 -14.14 -0.17
C ALA A 41 -7.93 -14.91 0.63
N THR A 42 -7.90 -16.22 0.44
CA THR A 42 -6.89 -17.11 1.02
C THR A 42 -5.51 -16.57 0.70
N ALA A 43 -4.70 -16.34 1.74
CA ALA A 43 -3.37 -15.75 1.67
C ALA A 43 -2.44 -16.59 0.79
N SER A 44 -2.44 -16.33 -0.51
CA SER A 44 -1.48 -16.90 -1.45
C SER A 44 -0.18 -16.12 -1.34
N ASP A 45 0.82 -16.67 -0.63
CA ASP A 45 2.26 -16.33 -0.61
C ASP A 45 2.64 -14.91 -1.08
N SER A 46 1.87 -13.92 -0.64
CA SER A 46 2.03 -12.54 -1.04
C SER A 46 3.16 -12.07 -0.15
N GLN A 47 4.35 -11.90 -0.73
CA GLN A 47 5.48 -11.27 -0.04
C GLN A 47 5.02 -9.89 0.46
N GLU A 48 4.52 -9.88 1.70
CA GLU A 48 3.89 -8.75 2.33
C GLU A 48 4.91 -7.62 2.52
N ASP A 49 4.41 -6.41 2.74
CA ASP A 49 5.24 -5.32 3.23
C ASP A 49 5.93 -5.77 4.53
N SER A 50 7.23 -6.05 4.44
CA SER A 50 8.04 -6.44 5.57
C SER A 50 8.64 -5.21 6.25
N TYR A 51 8.77 -5.26 7.57
CA TYR A 51 9.53 -4.29 8.34
C TYR A 51 11.01 -4.69 8.40
N SER A 52 11.88 -3.72 8.63
CA SER A 52 13.29 -3.95 8.93
C SER A 52 13.81 -2.93 9.92
N ILE A 53 14.96 -3.19 10.53
CA ILE A 53 15.64 -2.22 11.37
C ILE A 53 16.62 -1.45 10.50
N LEU A 54 16.38 -0.15 10.31
CA LEU A 54 17.37 0.75 9.73
C LEU A 54 18.47 0.98 10.76
N LEU A 55 19.67 0.48 10.46
CA LEU A 55 20.85 0.63 11.32
C LEU A 55 21.56 1.95 11.05
N TRP A 56 21.78 2.27 9.77
CA TRP A 56 22.55 3.45 9.37
C TRP A 56 22.17 3.91 7.96
N VAL A 57 22.14 5.23 7.76
CA VAL A 57 22.14 5.89 6.46
C VAL A 57 23.52 6.49 6.20
N LEU A 58 24.21 6.03 5.16
CA LEU A 58 25.52 6.49 4.75
C LEU A 58 25.36 7.41 3.54
N ASN A 59 25.75 8.68 3.70
CA ASN A 59 25.49 9.75 2.71
C ASN A 59 26.78 10.32 2.10
N ASP A 60 27.93 9.65 2.25
CA ASP A 60 29.17 10.09 1.61
C ASP A 60 29.04 9.93 0.08
N PRO A 61 29.03 11.01 -0.72
CA PRO A 61 28.75 10.92 -2.15
C PRO A 61 29.75 10.04 -2.93
N ALA A 62 30.98 9.90 -2.43
CA ALA A 62 32.03 9.12 -3.09
C ALA A 62 32.11 7.68 -2.57
N ARG A 63 31.75 7.46 -1.29
CA ARG A 63 32.06 6.20 -0.59
C ARG A 63 30.88 5.48 0.02
N HIS A 64 29.66 6.01 -0.07
CA HIS A 64 28.50 5.42 0.61
C HIS A 64 28.24 3.95 0.25
N VAL A 65 28.59 3.50 -0.95
CA VAL A 65 28.46 2.10 -1.38
C VAL A 65 29.49 1.22 -0.67
N GLU A 66 30.78 1.53 -0.84
CA GLU A 66 31.90 0.80 -0.24
C GLU A 66 31.80 0.74 1.29
N ASP A 67 31.46 1.87 1.91
CA ASP A 67 31.34 1.97 3.37
C ASP A 67 30.17 1.12 3.90
N ALA A 68 29.05 1.07 3.18
CA ALA A 68 27.90 0.27 3.58
C ALA A 68 28.19 -1.24 3.51
N GLU A 69 28.81 -1.70 2.43
CA GLU A 69 29.23 -3.10 2.27
C GLU A 69 30.28 -3.50 3.31
N ARG A 70 31.24 -2.61 3.58
CA ARG A 70 32.25 -2.83 4.64
C ARG A 70 31.60 -2.95 6.01
N CYS A 71 30.61 -2.11 6.30
CA CYS A 71 29.83 -2.20 7.54
C CYS A 71 29.02 -3.49 7.62
N GLU A 72 28.30 -3.88 6.56
CA GLU A 72 27.56 -5.14 6.50
C GLU A 72 28.47 -6.33 6.79
N LYS A 73 29.60 -6.42 6.08
CA LYS A 73 30.59 -7.49 6.24
C LYS A 73 31.14 -7.54 7.66
N ALA A 74 31.53 -6.39 8.22
CA ALA A 74 32.07 -6.32 9.57
C ALA A 74 31.06 -6.78 10.64
N LEU A 75 29.79 -6.38 10.52
CA LEU A 75 28.74 -6.81 11.46
C LEU A 75 28.43 -8.31 11.30
N SER A 76 28.38 -8.81 10.07
CA SER A 76 28.14 -10.22 9.80
C SER A 76 29.28 -11.10 10.34
N GLU A 77 30.54 -10.78 10.00
CA GLU A 77 31.70 -11.60 10.35
C GLU A 77 32.12 -11.46 11.81
N LYS A 78 32.14 -10.24 12.35
CA LYS A 78 32.67 -9.99 13.72
C LYS A 78 31.62 -10.16 14.79
N LEU A 79 30.35 -9.84 14.51
CA LEU A 79 29.27 -9.93 15.49
C LEU A 79 28.33 -11.11 15.25
N GLY A 80 28.49 -11.84 14.13
CA GLY A 80 27.63 -12.96 13.77
C GLY A 80 26.19 -12.55 13.45
N TRP A 81 25.95 -11.27 13.13
CA TRP A 81 24.61 -10.77 12.84
C TRP A 81 24.14 -11.28 11.48
N LYS A 82 23.09 -12.10 11.48
CA LYS A 82 22.49 -12.67 10.26
C LYS A 82 21.35 -11.81 9.74
N GLY A 83 21.13 -11.86 8.42
CA GLY A 83 20.01 -11.16 7.75
C GLY A 83 20.22 -9.66 7.61
N LEU A 84 21.48 -9.20 7.61
CA LEU A 84 21.82 -7.86 7.17
C LEU A 84 21.66 -7.75 5.65
N PHE A 85 21.36 -6.55 5.17
CA PHE A 85 21.39 -6.24 3.75
C PHE A 85 21.50 -4.73 3.54
N VAL A 86 22.03 -4.31 2.40
CA VAL A 86 22.17 -2.91 2.00
C VAL A 86 21.20 -2.57 0.87
N VAL A 87 20.65 -1.35 0.91
CA VAL A 87 19.89 -0.75 -0.21
C VAL A 87 20.62 0.49 -0.69
N HIS A 88 21.07 0.48 -1.95
CA HIS A 88 21.69 1.63 -2.59
C HIS A 88 20.66 2.53 -3.27
N LYS A 89 20.80 3.83 -3.06
CA LYS A 89 19.99 4.89 -3.67
C LYS A 89 20.90 5.97 -4.25
N ALA A 90 20.32 6.86 -5.05
CA ALA A 90 21.06 8.00 -5.58
C ALA A 90 21.55 8.89 -4.41
N GLY A 91 22.87 8.92 -4.19
CA GLY A 91 23.53 9.76 -3.18
C GLY A 91 23.65 9.17 -1.77
N HIS A 92 23.11 7.98 -1.52
CA HIS A 92 23.25 7.33 -0.20
C HIS A 92 23.00 5.82 -0.21
N SER A 93 23.47 5.14 0.83
CA SER A 93 23.19 3.72 1.11
C SER A 93 22.50 3.57 2.47
N GLU A 94 21.59 2.62 2.58
CA GLU A 94 20.89 2.30 3.82
C GLU A 94 21.23 0.87 4.24
N LEU A 95 21.76 0.68 5.45
CA LEU A 95 22.06 -0.62 6.03
C LEU A 95 20.90 -1.07 6.93
N PHE A 96 20.41 -2.27 6.67
CA PHE A 96 19.25 -2.84 7.34
C PHE A 96 19.59 -4.13 8.08
N TRP A 97 18.74 -4.48 9.06
CA TRP A 97 18.82 -5.76 9.76
C TRP A 97 17.47 -6.47 9.85
N GLY A 98 17.38 -7.62 9.20
CA GLY A 98 16.27 -8.56 9.27
C GLY A 98 15.07 -8.14 8.43
N ARG A 99 14.15 -9.07 8.22
CA ARG A 99 12.84 -8.82 7.60
C ARG A 99 11.78 -9.38 8.54
N TYR A 100 10.86 -8.54 8.95
CA TYR A 100 9.89 -8.85 10.00
C TYR A 100 8.47 -8.65 9.48
N ALA A 101 7.54 -9.48 9.93
CA ALA A 101 6.13 -9.34 9.59
C ALA A 101 5.50 -8.12 10.27
N SER A 102 5.94 -7.80 11.49
CA SER A 102 5.46 -6.64 12.25
C SER A 102 6.62 -5.87 12.93
N PRO A 103 6.38 -4.63 13.38
CA PRO A 103 7.36 -3.91 14.19
C PRO A 103 7.69 -4.62 15.52
N ALA A 104 6.74 -5.36 16.09
CA ALA A 104 6.93 -6.09 17.35
C ALA A 104 7.96 -7.22 17.19
N ASP A 105 7.95 -7.91 16.06
CA ASP A 105 8.91 -9.00 15.77
C ASP A 105 10.36 -8.48 15.66
N ALA A 106 10.52 -7.18 15.37
CA ALA A 106 11.83 -6.53 15.29
C ALA A 106 12.39 -6.10 16.66
N ASP A 107 11.59 -6.09 17.73
CA ASP A 107 11.96 -5.46 19.01
C ASP A 107 13.21 -6.08 19.64
N LYS A 108 13.36 -7.42 19.56
CA LYS A 108 14.54 -8.12 20.06
C LYS A 108 15.82 -7.64 19.38
N ASN A 109 15.83 -7.64 18.04
CA ASN A 109 17.01 -7.24 17.28
C ASN A 109 17.27 -5.73 17.38
N LEU A 110 16.21 -4.91 17.52
CA LEU A 110 16.34 -3.48 17.75
C LEU A 110 17.03 -3.19 19.08
N LYS A 111 16.65 -3.89 20.15
CA LYS A 111 17.31 -3.81 21.45
C LYS A 111 18.77 -4.23 21.36
N THR A 112 19.07 -5.33 20.67
CA THR A 112 20.45 -5.76 20.42
C THR A 112 21.26 -4.71 19.67
N ALA A 113 20.71 -4.14 18.59
CA ALA A 113 21.36 -3.08 17.83
C ALA A 113 21.66 -1.86 18.72
N LYS A 114 20.66 -1.35 19.43
CA LYS A 114 20.79 -0.18 20.32
C LYS A 114 21.71 -0.41 21.51
N ALA A 115 21.89 -1.65 21.95
CA ALA A 115 22.82 -2.00 23.03
C ALA A 115 24.28 -2.15 22.54
N HIS A 116 24.52 -2.30 21.23
CA HIS A 116 25.86 -2.46 20.69
C HIS A 116 26.74 -1.21 20.94
N ARG A 117 28.00 -1.43 21.31
CA ARG A 117 29.02 -0.41 21.58
C ARG A 117 30.32 -0.78 20.87
N THR A 118 31.09 0.22 20.44
CA THR A 118 32.49 0.02 20.04
C THR A 118 33.34 -0.36 21.25
N GLN A 119 34.61 -0.72 21.02
CA GLN A 119 35.58 -0.96 22.10
C GLN A 119 35.74 0.27 23.01
N ASP A 120 35.61 1.48 22.45
CA ASP A 120 35.64 2.75 23.18
C ASP A 120 34.31 3.12 23.86
N GLY A 121 33.33 2.21 23.87
CA GLY A 121 32.03 2.43 24.50
C GLY A 121 31.05 3.30 23.70
N VAL A 122 31.32 3.59 22.43
CA VAL A 122 30.46 4.47 21.61
C VAL A 122 29.24 3.71 21.09
N PRO A 123 27.99 4.22 21.28
CA PRO A 123 26.77 3.57 20.82
C PRO A 123 26.51 3.79 19.32
N VAL A 124 27.13 2.96 18.48
CA VAL A 124 27.09 3.07 16.99
C VAL A 124 25.66 3.13 16.43
N PHE A 125 24.74 2.34 17.00
CA PHE A 125 23.36 2.21 16.50
C PHE A 125 22.31 2.80 17.45
N ALA A 126 22.66 3.83 18.23
CA ALA A 126 21.70 4.50 19.12
C ALA A 126 20.44 4.99 18.40
N LYS A 127 20.58 5.39 17.13
CA LYS A 127 19.51 5.91 16.26
C LYS A 127 18.79 4.84 15.45
N ALA A 128 19.10 3.55 15.65
CA ALA A 128 18.42 2.48 14.93
C ALA A 128 16.91 2.53 15.17
N MET A 129 16.12 2.26 14.13
CA MET A 129 14.66 2.32 14.19
C MET A 129 14.04 1.28 13.26
N VAL A 130 12.83 0.83 13.59
CA VAL A 130 12.06 -0.04 12.70
C VAL A 130 11.44 0.81 11.60
N VAL A 131 11.66 0.43 10.35
CA VAL A 131 11.08 1.09 9.18
C VAL A 131 10.36 0.06 8.29
N PRO A 132 9.30 0.45 7.59
CA PRO A 132 8.72 -0.38 6.56
C PRO A 132 9.68 -0.46 5.38
N LEU A 133 10.02 -1.66 4.92
CA LEU A 133 10.65 -1.83 3.62
C LEU A 133 9.59 -1.67 2.53
N PRO A 134 9.93 -1.09 1.37
CA PRO A 134 9.07 -1.22 0.22
C PRO A 134 8.92 -2.72 -0.08
N GLY A 135 7.70 -3.25 0.05
CA GLY A 135 7.39 -4.60 -0.39
C GLY A 135 7.69 -4.77 -1.88
N LYS A 136 7.60 -6.01 -2.37
CA LYS A 136 7.63 -6.27 -3.82
C LYS A 136 6.55 -5.41 -4.49
N ASP A 137 6.89 -4.87 -5.63
CA ASP A 137 5.90 -4.19 -6.45
C ASP A 137 4.95 -5.24 -7.03
N ILE A 138 3.66 -5.11 -6.75
CA ILE A 138 2.65 -6.11 -7.09
C ILE A 138 1.65 -5.52 -8.07
N GLY A 139 0.95 -6.41 -8.80
CA GLY A 139 -0.02 -6.04 -9.82
C GLY A 139 0.58 -5.80 -11.21
N PRO A 140 -0.28 -5.69 -12.24
CA PRO A 140 0.15 -5.49 -13.63
C PRO A 140 0.79 -4.12 -13.84
N LYS A 141 1.91 -4.09 -14.57
CA LYS A 141 2.71 -2.86 -14.77
C LYS A 141 1.93 -1.76 -15.48
N GLU A 142 1.06 -2.14 -16.41
CA GLU A 142 0.20 -1.26 -17.19
C GLU A 142 -0.95 -0.64 -16.38
N TRP A 143 -1.12 -1.02 -15.10
CA TRP A 143 -2.12 -0.43 -14.19
C TRP A 143 -1.47 0.56 -13.22
N ARG A 144 -0.15 0.76 -13.29
CA ARG A 144 0.57 1.68 -12.43
C ARG A 144 0.37 3.11 -12.89
N LEU A 145 -0.08 3.96 -11.97
CA LEU A 145 -0.36 5.36 -12.26
C LEU A 145 0.88 6.13 -12.73
N GLU A 146 2.07 5.77 -12.24
CA GLU A 146 3.34 6.45 -12.59
C GLU A 146 3.74 6.30 -14.06
N GLY A 147 3.24 5.27 -14.75
CA GLY A 147 3.52 5.01 -16.17
C GLY A 147 2.51 5.66 -17.13
N VAL A 148 1.50 6.36 -16.60
CA VAL A 148 0.41 6.93 -17.40
C VAL A 148 0.79 8.31 -17.89
N ASP A 149 0.70 8.53 -19.21
CA ASP A 149 0.87 9.87 -19.79
C ASP A 149 -0.40 10.72 -19.59
N ALA A 150 -0.58 11.18 -18.36
CA ALA A 150 -1.67 12.07 -17.97
C ALA A 150 -1.18 13.10 -16.96
N ARG A 151 -1.93 14.20 -16.84
CA ARG A 151 -1.69 15.20 -15.80
C ARG A 151 -2.47 14.88 -14.53
N TYR A 152 -3.67 14.36 -14.68
CA TYR A 152 -4.65 14.19 -13.62
C TYR A 152 -5.30 12.81 -13.65
N SER A 153 -5.76 12.35 -12.48
CA SER A 153 -6.58 11.15 -12.32
C SER A 153 -7.52 11.32 -11.11
N LEU A 154 -8.70 10.71 -11.13
CA LEU A 154 -9.66 10.85 -10.02
C LEU A 154 -9.34 9.85 -8.91
N LEU A 155 -8.94 10.32 -7.73
CA LEU A 155 -8.72 9.49 -6.56
C LEU A 155 -10.05 9.02 -5.96
N VAL A 156 -10.27 7.71 -5.96
CA VAL A 156 -11.53 7.09 -5.47
C VAL A 156 -11.33 6.20 -4.26
N ALA A 157 -10.11 5.66 -4.05
CA ALA A 157 -9.82 4.89 -2.84
C ALA A 157 -8.38 5.03 -2.35
N VAL A 158 -8.19 4.87 -1.04
CA VAL A 158 -6.90 4.81 -0.36
C VAL A 158 -6.87 3.59 0.54
N PHE A 159 -5.80 2.80 0.43
CA PHE A 159 -5.53 1.65 1.26
C PHE A 159 -4.32 1.93 2.15
N LYS A 160 -4.49 1.71 3.45
CA LYS A 160 -3.44 1.81 4.48
C LYS A 160 -3.51 0.59 5.37
N ASP A 161 -2.34 0.10 5.80
CA ASP A 161 -2.35 -0.92 6.84
C ASP A 161 -2.76 -0.28 8.16
N ALA A 162 -3.63 -1.00 8.87
CA ALA A 162 -4.11 -0.68 10.20
C ALA A 162 -4.07 -1.98 11.01
N PRO A 163 -2.87 -2.39 11.48
CA PRO A 163 -2.69 -3.65 12.21
C PRO A 163 -3.59 -3.76 13.45
N GLU A 164 -3.88 -2.64 14.11
CA GLU A 164 -4.80 -2.55 15.24
C GLU A 164 -6.24 -2.96 14.89
N ARG A 165 -6.59 -2.92 13.60
CA ARG A 165 -7.88 -3.37 13.05
C ARG A 165 -7.75 -4.66 12.24
N LYS A 166 -6.63 -5.38 12.36
CA LYS A 166 -6.29 -6.57 11.57
C LYS A 166 -6.43 -6.32 10.05
N TYR A 167 -6.08 -5.11 9.62
CA TYR A 167 -6.15 -4.71 8.23
C TYR A 167 -4.72 -4.58 7.68
N THR A 168 -4.25 -5.59 6.97
CA THR A 168 -2.94 -5.61 6.30
C THR A 168 -3.11 -5.84 4.79
N GLY A 169 -2.00 -5.78 4.06
CA GLY A 169 -1.97 -6.04 2.62
C GLY A 169 -2.51 -4.88 1.79
N ARG A 170 -2.29 -3.61 2.20
CA ARG A 170 -2.81 -2.42 1.50
C ARG A 170 -2.55 -2.42 -0.01
N ARG A 171 -1.39 -2.92 -0.45
CA ARG A 171 -1.03 -2.98 -1.87
C ARG A 171 -1.92 -3.97 -2.62
N GLN A 172 -2.06 -5.19 -2.10
CA GLN A 172 -2.85 -6.25 -2.75
C GLN A 172 -4.30 -5.81 -2.89
N ARG A 173 -4.85 -5.20 -1.82
CA ARG A 173 -6.20 -4.66 -1.83
C ARG A 173 -6.39 -3.54 -2.86
N ALA A 174 -5.39 -2.69 -3.06
CA ALA A 174 -5.43 -1.66 -4.10
C ALA A 174 -5.43 -2.27 -5.51
N VAL A 175 -4.60 -3.30 -5.76
CA VAL A 175 -4.58 -4.04 -7.04
C VAL A 175 -5.91 -4.75 -7.28
N ASP A 176 -6.47 -5.41 -6.27
CA ASP A 176 -7.76 -6.09 -6.38
C ASP A 176 -8.91 -5.10 -6.61
N TYR A 177 -8.85 -3.91 -6.01
CA TYR A 177 -9.81 -2.84 -6.27
C TYR A 177 -9.70 -2.34 -7.72
N CYS A 178 -8.48 -2.14 -8.24
CA CYS A 178 -8.26 -1.78 -9.65
C CYS A 178 -8.79 -2.84 -10.61
N ARG A 179 -8.59 -4.13 -10.29
CA ARG A 179 -9.12 -5.24 -11.08
C ARG A 179 -10.64 -5.13 -11.20
N ARG A 180 -11.34 -4.98 -10.07
CA ARG A 180 -12.80 -4.81 -10.05
C ARG A 180 -13.26 -3.60 -10.85
N LEU A 181 -12.58 -2.47 -10.73
CA LEU A 181 -12.90 -1.27 -11.53
C LEU A 181 -12.83 -1.59 -13.04
N ARG A 182 -11.76 -2.25 -13.48
CA ARG A 182 -11.56 -2.63 -14.89
C ARG A 182 -12.56 -3.66 -15.38
N GLU A 183 -12.94 -4.64 -14.54
CA GLU A 183 -14.01 -5.59 -14.84
C GLU A 183 -15.36 -4.90 -15.09
N HIS A 184 -15.58 -3.72 -14.50
CA HIS A 184 -16.78 -2.90 -14.70
C HIS A 184 -16.59 -1.80 -15.76
N GLY A 185 -15.54 -1.89 -16.58
CA GLY A 185 -15.30 -0.96 -17.69
C GLY A 185 -14.65 0.37 -17.30
N TYR A 186 -14.21 0.54 -16.05
CA TYR A 186 -13.47 1.74 -15.64
C TYR A 186 -11.97 1.59 -15.82
N GLU A 187 -11.33 2.68 -16.24
CA GLU A 187 -9.88 2.76 -16.37
C GLU A 187 -9.21 2.93 -15.00
N GLY A 188 -9.09 1.85 -14.24
CA GLY A 188 -8.53 1.84 -12.89
C GLY A 188 -7.01 1.79 -12.85
N TYR A 189 -6.40 2.59 -11.97
CA TYR A 189 -4.96 2.67 -11.76
C TYR A 189 -4.60 2.59 -10.27
N TYR A 190 -3.44 2.04 -9.93
CA TYR A 190 -2.90 2.05 -8.58
C TYR A 190 -1.56 2.80 -8.49
N TYR A 191 -1.30 3.37 -7.31
CA TYR A 191 -0.01 3.95 -6.95
C TYR A 191 0.37 3.52 -5.54
N HIS A 192 1.49 2.80 -5.41
CA HIS A 192 2.00 2.32 -4.14
C HIS A 192 2.99 3.33 -3.53
N GLY A 193 2.49 4.19 -2.67
CA GLY A 193 3.33 5.03 -1.82
C GLY A 193 3.95 4.24 -0.66
N LYS A 194 4.83 4.90 0.09
CA LYS A 194 5.52 4.29 1.24
C LYS A 194 4.54 3.71 2.27
N VAL A 195 3.55 4.50 2.68
CA VAL A 195 2.60 4.16 3.77
C VAL A 195 1.16 3.93 3.31
N VAL A 196 0.84 4.34 2.09
CA VAL A 196 -0.52 4.28 1.54
C VAL A 196 -0.47 3.83 0.09
N SER A 197 -1.47 3.06 -0.34
CA SER A 197 -1.72 2.76 -1.75
C SER A 197 -2.96 3.53 -2.21
N HIS A 198 -2.81 4.29 -3.28
CA HIS A 198 -3.91 5.04 -3.89
C HIS A 198 -4.49 4.22 -5.04
N VAL A 199 -5.79 4.33 -5.24
CA VAL A 199 -6.49 3.83 -6.41
C VAL A 199 -7.26 4.97 -7.07
N THR A 200 -7.01 5.15 -8.35
CA THR A 200 -7.58 6.23 -9.15
C THR A 200 -8.31 5.70 -10.37
N ILE A 201 -9.15 6.53 -10.98
CA ILE A 201 -9.87 6.23 -12.22
C ILE A 201 -9.60 7.33 -13.25
N GLY A 202 -9.32 6.90 -14.49
CA GLY A 202 -9.19 7.76 -15.65
C GLY A 202 -7.82 8.44 -15.76
N ALA A 203 -7.39 8.64 -17.00
CA ALA A 203 -6.18 9.39 -17.37
C ALA A 203 -6.57 10.70 -18.07
N PHE A 204 -6.34 11.84 -17.42
CA PHE A 204 -6.78 13.15 -17.91
C PHE A 204 -5.59 14.08 -18.20
N GLY A 205 -5.59 14.67 -19.39
CA GLY A 205 -4.58 15.64 -19.81
C GLY A 205 -4.72 17.00 -19.10
N ARG A 206 -3.94 17.99 -19.56
CA ARG A 206 -3.97 19.34 -18.98
C ARG A 206 -5.24 20.09 -19.35
N GLU A 207 -5.76 19.84 -20.54
CA GLU A 207 -6.98 20.41 -21.12
C GLU A 207 -8.25 20.01 -20.36
N ALA A 208 -8.22 18.92 -19.60
CA ALA A 208 -9.36 18.45 -18.82
C ALA A 208 -9.73 19.38 -17.66
N VAL A 209 -8.83 20.29 -17.25
CA VAL A 209 -9.07 21.26 -16.20
C VAL A 209 -8.47 22.62 -16.53
N ARG A 210 -9.09 23.69 -16.03
CA ARG A 210 -8.49 25.03 -16.00
C ARG A 210 -8.02 25.35 -14.59
N GLU A 211 -6.73 25.62 -14.43
CA GLU A 211 -6.16 26.07 -13.15
C GLU A 211 -6.39 27.58 -13.00
N ARG A 212 -7.15 27.98 -11.97
CA ARG A 212 -7.32 29.40 -11.60
C ARG A 212 -6.56 29.66 -10.30
N LYS A 213 -5.59 30.58 -10.34
CA LYS A 213 -4.91 31.06 -9.13
C LYS A 213 -5.83 32.04 -8.40
N SER A 214 -6.05 31.80 -7.11
CA SER A 214 -6.80 32.66 -6.20
C SER A 214 -5.94 33.02 -4.98
N ARG A 215 -6.42 33.93 -4.13
CA ARG A 215 -5.76 34.24 -2.84
C ARG A 215 -5.68 33.02 -1.90
N GLU A 216 -6.58 32.06 -2.07
CA GLU A 216 -6.68 30.83 -1.25
C GLU A 216 -5.88 29.66 -1.85
N GLY A 217 -5.24 29.85 -3.00
CA GLY A 217 -4.47 28.83 -3.70
C GLY A 217 -4.97 28.55 -5.12
N THR A 218 -4.54 27.42 -5.68
CA THR A 218 -4.92 27.01 -7.04
C THR A 218 -6.25 26.25 -7.00
N GLN A 219 -7.28 26.79 -7.65
CA GLN A 219 -8.56 26.12 -7.85
C GLN A 219 -8.58 25.44 -9.22
N LEU A 220 -9.15 24.23 -9.28
CA LEU A 220 -9.32 23.48 -10.53
C LEU A 220 -10.77 23.58 -10.99
N GLU A 221 -10.99 24.20 -12.14
CA GLU A 221 -12.26 24.18 -12.86
C GLU A 221 -12.27 22.98 -13.80
N ILE A 222 -13.21 22.05 -13.62
CA ILE A 222 -13.31 20.83 -14.44
C ILE A 222 -13.93 21.20 -15.79
N LEU A 223 -13.24 20.84 -16.89
CA LEU A 223 -13.71 21.07 -18.26
C LEU A 223 -14.14 19.77 -18.95
N ASP A 224 -13.54 18.62 -18.57
CA ASP A 224 -13.86 17.32 -19.16
C ASP A 224 -15.12 16.70 -18.50
N PRO A 225 -16.22 16.48 -19.25
CA PRO A 225 -17.45 15.92 -18.72
C PRO A 225 -17.29 14.49 -18.19
N ARG A 226 -16.26 13.75 -18.63
CA ARG A 226 -15.97 12.41 -18.10
C ARG A 226 -15.58 12.47 -16.62
N ILE A 227 -14.87 13.52 -16.20
CA ILE A 227 -14.52 13.71 -14.79
C ILE A 227 -15.79 13.94 -13.96
N GLU A 228 -16.74 14.73 -14.47
CA GLU A 228 -18.01 14.97 -13.78
C GLU A 228 -18.83 13.69 -13.65
N GLN A 229 -18.89 12.88 -14.70
CA GLN A 229 -19.58 11.59 -14.65
C GLN A 229 -18.93 10.67 -13.62
N LEU A 230 -17.60 10.55 -13.60
CA LEU A 230 -16.90 9.74 -12.59
C LEU A 230 -17.13 10.25 -11.16
N ARG A 231 -17.27 11.57 -10.94
CA ARG A 231 -17.61 12.10 -9.62
C ARG A 231 -19.05 11.78 -9.21
N LYS A 232 -19.97 11.61 -10.16
CA LYS A 232 -21.34 11.14 -9.89
C LYS A 232 -21.34 9.64 -9.56
N ASP A 233 -20.54 8.85 -10.28
CA ASP A 233 -20.42 7.40 -10.09
C ASP A 233 -19.68 7.07 -8.78
N PHE A 234 -18.65 7.86 -8.44
CA PHE A 234 -17.79 7.70 -7.27
C PHE A 234 -17.73 9.00 -6.44
N PRO A 235 -18.84 9.40 -5.79
CA PRO A 235 -18.89 10.66 -5.06
C PRO A 235 -17.96 10.67 -3.84
N GLU A 236 -17.81 9.54 -3.17
CA GLU A 236 -17.12 9.44 -1.88
C GLU A 236 -15.78 8.74 -1.99
N LEU A 237 -14.77 9.32 -1.33
CA LEU A 237 -13.46 8.71 -1.18
C LEU A 237 -13.54 7.53 -0.20
N GLN A 238 -13.15 6.35 -0.66
CA GLN A 238 -13.07 5.16 0.17
C GLN A 238 -11.72 5.06 0.87
N VAL A 239 -11.68 4.79 2.17
CA VAL A 239 -10.46 4.44 2.89
C VAL A 239 -10.61 3.04 3.46
N ASN A 240 -9.73 2.13 3.04
CA ASN A 240 -9.80 0.72 3.38
C ASN A 240 -11.16 0.07 3.03
N GLY A 241 -11.81 0.55 1.97
CA GLY A 241 -13.13 0.09 1.51
C GLY A 241 -14.33 0.66 2.29
N ASN A 242 -14.11 1.69 3.12
CA ASN A 242 -15.18 2.38 3.84
C ASN A 242 -15.19 3.87 3.53
N THR A 243 -16.39 4.45 3.44
CA THR A 243 -16.57 5.91 3.39
C THR A 243 -16.04 6.55 4.67
N VAL A 244 -15.25 7.62 4.54
CA VAL A 244 -14.71 8.38 5.68
C VAL A 244 -15.47 9.67 5.88
N THR A 245 -16.00 9.84 7.08
CA THR A 245 -16.63 11.07 7.54
C THR A 245 -15.76 11.74 8.59
N ASP A 246 -15.26 12.93 8.30
CA ASP A 246 -14.56 13.77 9.27
C ASP A 246 -15.59 14.38 10.24
N VAL A 247 -15.33 14.23 11.53
CA VAL A 247 -16.20 14.74 12.60
C VAL A 247 -15.51 15.93 13.25
N PHE A 248 -16.08 17.13 13.07
CA PHE A 248 -15.60 18.35 13.69
C PHE A 248 -16.35 18.57 15.00
N ARG A 249 -15.59 18.68 16.09
CA ARG A 249 -16.10 18.93 17.43
C ARG A 249 -15.73 20.33 17.88
N ASP A 250 -16.63 20.97 18.62
CA ASP A 250 -16.35 22.24 19.27
C ASP A 250 -15.29 22.00 20.36
N PRO A 251 -14.12 22.67 20.32
CA PRO A 251 -13.05 22.45 21.28
C PRO A 251 -13.44 22.79 22.73
N ARG A 252 -14.48 23.60 22.94
CA ARG A 252 -14.93 24.00 24.30
C ARG A 252 -15.92 23.02 24.90
N THR A 253 -16.80 22.44 24.07
CA THR A 253 -17.94 21.65 24.55
C THR A 253 -17.83 20.17 24.20
N ASP A 254 -16.85 19.78 23.39
CA ASP A 254 -16.69 18.45 22.76
C ASP A 254 -17.91 17.96 21.95
N LYS A 255 -18.89 18.83 21.72
CA LYS A 255 -20.08 18.51 20.93
C LYS A 255 -19.74 18.45 19.45
N VAL A 256 -20.34 17.49 18.75
CA VAL A 256 -20.22 17.38 17.29
C VAL A 256 -20.92 18.56 16.62
N VAL A 257 -20.16 19.38 15.91
CA VAL A 257 -20.67 20.56 15.19
C VAL A 257 -20.95 20.23 13.73
N LYS A 258 -20.09 19.41 13.10
CA LYS A 258 -20.19 19.11 11.67
C LYS A 258 -19.67 17.72 11.37
N LYS A 259 -20.33 17.02 10.46
CA LYS A 259 -19.85 15.78 9.84
C LYS A 259 -19.66 16.03 8.35
N VAL A 260 -18.48 15.74 7.81
CA VAL A 260 -18.17 15.95 6.39
C VAL A 260 -17.64 14.66 5.79
N THR A 261 -18.37 14.09 4.84
CA THR A 261 -17.89 12.92 4.10
C THR A 261 -16.85 13.35 3.07
N ARG A 262 -15.69 12.69 3.09
CA ARG A 262 -14.62 12.95 2.12
C ARG A 262 -15.07 12.55 0.73
N GLN A 263 -14.98 13.50 -0.20
CA GLN A 263 -15.34 13.29 -1.59
C GLN A 263 -14.15 12.78 -2.40
N SER A 264 -14.42 12.06 -3.49
CA SER A 264 -13.41 11.76 -4.50
C SER A 264 -12.86 13.06 -5.09
N GLN A 265 -11.55 13.10 -5.30
CA GLN A 265 -10.85 14.32 -5.68
C GLN A 265 -9.88 14.07 -6.82
N LEU A 266 -9.75 15.04 -7.71
CA LEU A 266 -8.77 14.98 -8.78
C LEU A 266 -7.38 15.19 -8.19
N ILE A 267 -6.45 14.27 -8.48
CA ILE A 267 -5.06 14.37 -8.05
C ILE A 267 -4.15 14.47 -9.27
N ARG A 268 -2.97 15.08 -9.10
CA ARG A 268 -1.93 15.05 -10.12
C ARG A 268 -1.29 13.66 -10.16
N VAL A 269 -1.04 13.17 -11.36
CA VAL A 269 -0.29 11.93 -11.59
C VAL A 269 1.15 12.13 -11.06
N PRO A 270 1.64 11.27 -10.15
CA PRO A 270 3.03 11.34 -9.69
C PRO A 270 3.98 11.11 -10.87
N ARG A 271 4.92 12.03 -11.08
CA ARG A 271 6.03 11.84 -12.02
C ARG A 271 7.27 11.43 -11.25
N SER A 272 7.99 10.44 -11.74
CA SER A 272 9.36 10.21 -11.28
C SER A 272 10.14 11.50 -11.53
N GLN A 273 10.84 12.01 -10.52
CA GLN A 273 11.58 13.29 -10.59
C GLN A 273 12.73 13.29 -11.63
N SER A 274 12.89 12.22 -12.41
CA SER A 274 13.97 12.02 -13.38
C SER A 274 13.75 12.69 -14.73
N ALA A 275 12.63 13.41 -14.98
CA ALA A 275 12.27 13.89 -16.32
C ALA A 275 12.23 15.42 -16.51
N ASP A 276 12.43 16.24 -15.47
CA ASP A 276 12.34 17.71 -15.57
C ASP A 276 13.73 18.40 -15.65
N VAL A 277 14.74 17.73 -16.21
CA VAL A 277 16.00 18.37 -16.64
C VAL A 277 16.01 18.42 -18.16
N GLY A 278 15.32 19.42 -18.72
CA GLY A 278 15.25 19.70 -20.16
C GLY A 278 14.94 21.16 -20.39
#